data_AF-A0A847GZS8-F1
#
_entry.id   AF-A0A847GZS8-F1
#
_cell.length_a   1.000
_cell.length_b   1.000
_cell.length_c   1.000
_cell.angle_alpha   90.00
_cell.angle_beta   90.00
_cell.angle_gamma   90.00
#
_symmetry.space_group_name_H-M   'P 1'
#
loop_
_entity.id
_entity.type
_entity.pdbx_description
1 polymer ?
#
loop_
_entity_poly.entity_id
_entity_poly.type
_entity_poly.pdbx_seq_one_letter_code
_entity_poly.pdbx_strand_id
1 'polypeptide(L)'
;MKTQRRHELQTNQLADTIGMYLQKVRPYQKPILYGVVAIAVLAGAVLYLSTQQQARAGASWEDYFSAMIEQRPEALDEVARLHQGSTAALWAQQGAGDIKLAMGASLLYRDRKEAEKNLKDAEKAFLDVEQQGARYPLLLQRARYGLAQVYESLSQVDKARDYYGKVAAAEPHSALGQLAQRRRDQIADSEAERWFAWFEKQEPKPPAGMQSAAGQGPKVPQDLEAELPERPDLSFPASDVAKQLKEPPAQPAPATEPQSPAANPPAKPAAEAENKPNAAESKTDKPAPAEAKPAEAKPAEAKEAKPAEAASSQPAEQPKP
;
A
#
# COMPACT_ATOMS: atom_id res chain seq x y z
N MET A 1 74.11 6.07 -48.36
CA MET A 1 73.34 5.88 -47.10
C MET A 1 72.01 6.67 -47.08
N LYS A 2 71.11 6.53 -48.08
CA LYS A 2 69.81 7.24 -48.11
C LYS A 2 68.60 6.37 -48.51
N THR A 3 68.79 5.07 -48.64
CA THR A 3 67.74 4.13 -49.06
C THR A 3 67.06 3.41 -47.89
N GLN A 4 67.66 3.39 -46.70
CA GLN A 4 67.09 2.69 -45.52
C GLN A 4 66.04 3.52 -44.75
N ARG A 5 66.11 4.87 -44.74
CA ARG A 5 65.17 5.73 -43.99
C ARG A 5 63.79 5.94 -44.65
N ARG A 6 63.55 5.44 -45.86
CA ARG A 6 62.25 5.59 -46.55
C ARG A 6 61.30 4.41 -46.35
N HIS A 7 61.75 3.33 -45.72
CA HIS A 7 60.89 2.18 -45.39
C HIS A 7 60.39 2.18 -43.94
N GLU A 8 60.94 2.99 -43.04
CA GLU A 8 60.45 3.11 -41.65
C GLU A 8 59.19 3.98 -41.49
N LEU A 9 58.78 4.73 -42.53
CA LEU A 9 57.58 5.57 -42.49
C LEU A 9 56.33 4.92 -43.11
N GLN A 10 56.40 3.65 -43.51
CA GLN A 10 55.24 2.93 -44.08
C GLN A 10 54.70 1.82 -43.19
N THR A 11 55.42 1.39 -42.17
CA THR A 11 54.88 0.49 -41.14
C THR A 11 54.24 1.33 -40.05
N ASN A 12 52.94 1.54 -40.21
CA ASN A 12 52.12 2.18 -39.20
C ASN A 12 52.17 1.30 -37.94
N GLN A 13 52.95 1.69 -36.94
CA GLN A 13 53.09 0.92 -35.68
C GLN A 13 51.74 0.61 -35.03
N LEU A 14 50.73 1.46 -35.24
CA LEU A 14 49.37 1.20 -34.79
C LEU A 14 48.75 0.00 -35.54
N ALA A 15 48.99 -0.10 -36.85
CA ALA A 15 48.52 -1.23 -37.66
C ALA A 15 49.18 -2.55 -37.26
N ASP A 16 50.48 -2.54 -36.95
CA ASP A 16 51.18 -3.74 -36.47
C ASP A 16 50.73 -4.14 -35.06
N THR A 17 50.49 -3.15 -34.18
CA THR A 17 49.98 -3.40 -32.83
C THR A 17 48.55 -3.94 -32.86
N ILE A 18 47.69 -3.38 -33.72
CA ILE A 18 46.33 -3.88 -33.97
C ILE A 18 46.39 -5.27 -34.61
N GLY A 19 47.30 -5.51 -35.56
CA GLY A 19 47.49 -6.79 -36.22
C GLY A 19 47.85 -7.91 -35.24
N MET A 20 48.79 -7.65 -34.33
CA MET A 20 49.17 -8.60 -33.27
C MET A 20 48.03 -8.84 -32.27
N TYR A 21 47.30 -7.80 -31.86
CA TYR A 21 46.15 -7.94 -30.97
C TYR A 21 45.01 -8.73 -31.63
N LEU A 22 44.76 -8.49 -32.92
CA LEU A 22 43.72 -9.19 -33.69
C LEU A 22 44.06 -10.68 -33.87
N GLN A 23 45.34 -11.01 -34.05
CA GLN A 23 45.81 -12.39 -34.13
C GLN A 23 45.69 -13.11 -32.78
N LYS A 24 45.85 -12.39 -31.67
CA LYS A 24 45.66 -12.91 -30.30
C LYS A 24 44.19 -13.11 -29.94
N VAL A 25 43.28 -12.32 -30.50
CA VAL A 25 41.81 -12.43 -30.31
C VAL A 25 41.17 -13.44 -31.27
N ARG A 26 41.75 -13.71 -32.45
CA ARG A 26 41.27 -14.71 -33.42
C ARG A 26 40.78 -16.03 -32.81
N PRO A 27 41.53 -16.71 -31.91
CA PRO A 27 41.04 -17.97 -31.33
C PRO A 27 39.84 -17.81 -30.40
N TYR A 28 39.61 -16.61 -29.85
CA TYR A 28 38.51 -16.31 -28.93
C TYR A 28 37.28 -15.68 -29.62
N GLN A 29 37.32 -15.43 -30.93
CA GLN A 29 36.19 -14.82 -31.65
C GLN A 29 34.90 -15.64 -31.53
N LYS A 30 34.99 -16.97 -31.63
CA LYS A 30 33.82 -17.87 -31.47
C LYS A 30 33.24 -17.83 -30.06
N PRO A 31 34.00 -18.05 -28.96
CA PRO A 31 33.44 -17.96 -27.61
C PRO A 31 32.95 -16.55 -27.24
N ILE A 32 33.61 -15.48 -27.71
CA ILE A 32 33.11 -14.11 -27.54
C ILE A 32 31.76 -13.94 -28.25
N LEU A 33 31.64 -14.42 -29.49
CA LEU A 33 30.38 -14.36 -30.24
C LEU A 33 29.27 -15.14 -29.53
N TYR A 34 29.54 -16.35 -29.04
CA TYR A 34 28.57 -17.12 -28.25
C TYR A 34 28.18 -16.38 -26.96
N GLY A 35 29.13 -15.74 -26.28
CA GLY A 35 28.86 -14.93 -25.09
C GLY A 35 27.96 -13.73 -25.40
N VAL A 36 28.25 -13.00 -26.48
CA VAL A 36 27.43 -11.85 -26.91
C VAL A 36 26.01 -12.30 -27.31
N VAL A 37 25.89 -13.41 -28.05
CA VAL A 37 24.59 -13.97 -28.42
C VAL A 37 23.81 -14.41 -27.18
N ALA A 38 24.47 -15.08 -26.22
CA ALA A 38 23.82 -15.49 -24.97
C ALA A 38 23.31 -14.30 -24.17
N ILE A 39 24.10 -13.22 -24.06
CA ILE A 39 23.68 -11.97 -23.40
C ILE A 39 22.51 -11.32 -24.15
N ALA A 40 22.56 -11.27 -25.48
CA ALA A 40 21.49 -10.70 -26.29
C ALA A 40 20.17 -11.48 -26.14
N VAL A 41 20.23 -12.82 -26.09
CA VAL A 41 19.05 -13.66 -25.85
C VAL A 41 18.49 -13.43 -24.44
N LEU A 42 19.35 -13.37 -23.42
CA LEU A 42 18.93 -13.07 -22.04
C LEU A 42 18.30 -11.67 -21.93
N ALA A 43 18.92 -10.66 -22.53
CA ALA A 43 18.40 -9.30 -22.55
C ALA A 43 17.06 -9.24 -23.29
N GLY A 44 16.93 -9.92 -24.44
CA GLY A 44 15.67 -10.04 -25.17
C GLY A 44 14.56 -10.71 -24.35
N ALA A 45 14.88 -11.77 -23.62
CA ALA A 45 13.93 -12.45 -22.72
C ALA A 45 13.48 -11.54 -21.57
N VAL A 46 14.40 -10.82 -20.92
CA VAL A 46 14.09 -9.86 -19.85
C VAL A 46 13.21 -8.73 -20.39
N LEU A 47 13.56 -8.16 -21.55
CA LEU A 47 12.77 -7.09 -22.17
C LEU A 47 11.36 -7.56 -22.52
N TYR A 48 11.22 -8.74 -23.13
CA TYR A 48 9.92 -9.31 -23.47
C TYR A 48 9.04 -9.58 -22.23
N LEU A 49 9.63 -10.14 -21.17
CA LEU A 49 8.91 -10.35 -19.91
C LEU A 49 8.53 -9.01 -19.26
N SER A 50 9.39 -8.00 -19.34
CA SER A 50 9.12 -6.68 -18.77
C SER A 50 7.99 -5.94 -19.48
N THR A 51 7.92 -6.00 -20.82
CA THR A 51 6.85 -5.35 -21.59
C THR A 51 5.51 -6.06 -21.37
N GLN A 52 5.51 -7.39 -21.26
CA GLN A 52 4.31 -8.15 -20.95
C GLN A 52 3.79 -7.88 -19.54
N GLN A 53 4.68 -7.72 -18.55
CA GLN A 53 4.31 -7.34 -17.19
C GLN A 53 3.73 -5.93 -17.11
N GLN A 54 4.30 -4.96 -17.86
CA GLN A 54 3.79 -3.59 -17.91
C GLN A 54 2.39 -3.53 -18.52
N ALA A 55 2.15 -4.24 -19.63
CA ALA A 55 0.83 -4.31 -20.26
C ALA A 55 -0.22 -4.93 -19.33
N ARG A 56 0.13 -6.03 -18.65
CA ARG A 56 -0.76 -6.66 -17.65
C ARG A 56 -1.02 -5.77 -16.44
N ALA A 57 0.01 -5.08 -15.96
CA ALA A 57 -0.15 -4.13 -14.86
C ALA A 57 -1.09 -2.98 -15.24
N GLY A 58 -0.95 -2.43 -16.45
CA GLY A 58 -1.86 -1.39 -16.98
C GLY A 58 -3.31 -1.84 -16.99
N ALA A 59 -3.59 -3.00 -17.61
CA ALA A 59 -4.95 -3.56 -17.65
C ALA A 59 -5.53 -3.83 -16.26
N SER A 60 -4.72 -4.35 -15.33
CA SER A 60 -5.18 -4.61 -13.96
C SER A 60 -5.61 -3.35 -13.21
N TRP A 61 -4.94 -2.22 -13.46
CA TRP A 61 -5.31 -0.94 -12.86
C TRP A 61 -6.53 -0.32 -13.52
N GLU A 62 -6.66 -0.44 -14.85
CA GLU A 62 -7.85 0.00 -15.58
C GLU A 62 -9.12 -0.70 -15.07
N ASP A 63 -9.08 -2.04 -14.96
CA ASP A 63 -10.19 -2.83 -14.43
C ASP A 63 -10.50 -2.48 -12.97
N TYR A 64 -9.47 -2.28 -12.14
CA TYR A 64 -9.66 -1.82 -10.75
C TYR A 64 -10.36 -0.47 -10.68
N PHE A 65 -9.92 0.53 -11.45
CA PHE A 65 -10.54 1.85 -11.43
C PHE A 65 -11.97 1.82 -11.98
N SER A 66 -12.24 0.99 -12.99
CA SER A 66 -13.59 0.74 -13.49
C SER A 66 -14.49 0.15 -12.39
N ALA A 67 -14.04 -0.91 -11.71
CA ALA A 67 -14.78 -1.55 -10.62
C ALA A 67 -15.00 -0.63 -9.41
N MET A 68 -14.05 0.27 -9.10
CA MET A 68 -14.19 1.27 -8.04
C MET A 68 -15.33 2.26 -8.31
N ILE A 69 -15.61 2.59 -9.58
CA ILE A 69 -16.72 3.47 -9.97
C ILE A 69 -18.07 2.77 -9.73
N GLU A 70 -18.14 1.46 -9.93
CA GLU A 70 -19.37 0.70 -9.69
C GLU A 70 -19.76 0.65 -8.20
N GLN A 71 -18.79 0.82 -7.29
CA GLN A 71 -18.97 0.74 -5.84
C GLN A 71 -19.66 -0.55 -5.38
N ARG A 72 -19.40 -1.65 -6.10
CA ARG A 72 -19.90 -2.99 -5.77
C ARG A 72 -18.75 -3.89 -5.35
N PRO A 73 -18.86 -4.58 -4.20
CA PRO A 73 -17.79 -5.45 -3.75
C PRO A 73 -17.56 -6.62 -4.72
N GLU A 74 -18.59 -7.09 -5.44
CA GLU A 74 -18.47 -8.21 -6.39
C GLU A 74 -17.60 -7.84 -7.61
N ALA A 75 -17.70 -6.59 -8.09
CA ALA A 75 -16.87 -6.11 -9.20
C ALA A 75 -15.39 -6.08 -8.78
N LEU A 76 -15.11 -5.62 -7.56
CA LEU A 76 -13.76 -5.60 -7.02
C LEU A 76 -13.22 -7.00 -6.71
N ASP A 77 -14.06 -7.91 -6.20
CA ASP A 77 -13.70 -9.31 -6.00
C ASP A 77 -13.32 -9.97 -7.34
N GLU A 78 -14.04 -9.65 -8.41
CA GLU A 78 -13.75 -10.16 -9.74
C GLU A 78 -12.41 -9.63 -10.27
N VAL A 79 -12.09 -8.35 -10.08
CA VAL A 79 -10.76 -7.79 -10.41
C VAL A 79 -9.67 -8.51 -9.62
N ALA A 80 -9.87 -8.74 -8.32
CA ALA A 80 -8.92 -9.46 -7.48
C ALA A 80 -8.67 -10.89 -7.99
N ARG A 81 -9.73 -11.55 -8.48
CA ARG A 81 -9.67 -12.90 -9.05
C ARG A 81 -9.00 -12.94 -10.44
N LEU A 82 -9.29 -11.98 -11.32
CA LEU A 82 -8.76 -11.94 -12.68
C LEU A 82 -7.28 -11.55 -12.71
N HIS A 83 -6.86 -10.67 -11.81
CA HIS A 83 -5.50 -10.11 -11.79
C HIS A 83 -4.67 -10.60 -10.61
N GLN A 84 -4.88 -11.84 -10.16
CA GLN A 84 -4.17 -12.43 -9.02
C GLN A 84 -2.66 -12.23 -9.09
N GLY A 85 -2.07 -11.86 -7.95
CA GLY A 85 -0.64 -11.58 -7.82
C GLY A 85 -0.21 -10.18 -8.26
N SER A 86 -1.08 -9.40 -8.91
CA SER A 86 -0.85 -7.98 -9.19
C SER A 86 -1.10 -7.10 -7.95
N THR A 87 -0.49 -5.92 -7.92
CA THR A 87 -0.78 -4.93 -6.87
C THR A 87 -2.23 -4.43 -6.96
N ALA A 88 -2.76 -4.27 -8.18
CA ALA A 88 -4.14 -3.81 -8.38
C ALA A 88 -5.16 -4.80 -7.81
N ALA A 89 -4.92 -6.11 -7.92
CA ALA A 89 -5.77 -7.12 -7.30
C ALA A 89 -5.81 -7.01 -5.77
N LEU A 90 -4.68 -6.70 -5.12
CA LEU A 90 -4.67 -6.48 -3.67
C LEU A 90 -5.42 -5.21 -3.27
N TRP A 91 -5.34 -4.14 -4.07
CA TRP A 91 -6.15 -2.93 -3.86
C TRP A 91 -7.63 -3.18 -4.10
N ALA A 92 -7.98 -3.98 -5.10
CA ALA A 92 -9.36 -4.40 -5.35
C ALA A 92 -9.90 -5.18 -4.15
N GLN A 93 -9.12 -6.12 -3.62
CA GLN A 93 -9.50 -6.89 -2.45
C GLN A 93 -9.64 -6.02 -1.19
N GLN A 94 -8.73 -5.06 -0.97
CA GLN A 94 -8.86 -4.05 0.08
C GLN A 94 -10.15 -3.24 -0.08
N GLY A 95 -10.45 -2.75 -1.29
CA GLY A 95 -11.65 -1.96 -1.57
C GLY A 95 -12.93 -2.77 -1.37
N ALA A 96 -12.96 -4.04 -1.78
CA ALA A 96 -14.07 -4.94 -1.53
C ALA A 96 -14.31 -5.13 -0.03
N GLY A 97 -13.22 -5.31 0.75
CA GLY A 97 -13.28 -5.36 2.21
C GLY A 97 -13.82 -4.07 2.83
N ASP A 98 -13.36 -2.91 2.37
CA ASP A 98 -13.81 -1.59 2.85
C ASP A 98 -15.33 -1.42 2.61
N ILE A 99 -15.85 -1.80 1.43
CA ILE A 99 -17.29 -1.73 1.11
C ILE A 99 -18.10 -2.71 1.97
N LYS A 100 -17.67 -3.96 2.08
CA LYS A 100 -18.33 -4.99 2.92
C LYS A 100 -18.36 -4.59 4.39
N LEU A 101 -17.28 -3.99 4.91
CA LEU A 101 -17.23 -3.42 6.25
C LEU A 101 -18.29 -2.31 6.42
N ALA A 102 -18.36 -1.37 5.48
CA ALA A 102 -19.35 -0.30 5.53
C ALA A 102 -20.79 -0.83 5.48
N MET A 103 -21.07 -1.81 4.60
CA MET A 103 -22.37 -2.48 4.52
C MET A 103 -22.70 -3.18 5.84
N GLY A 104 -21.78 -3.98 6.37
CA GLY A 104 -21.95 -4.71 7.63
C GLY A 104 -22.19 -3.78 8.81
N ALA A 105 -21.37 -2.73 8.96
CA ALA A 105 -21.52 -1.73 10.01
C ALA A 105 -22.87 -1.01 9.95
N SER A 106 -23.37 -0.70 8.74
CA SER A 106 -24.69 -0.05 8.58
C SER A 106 -25.86 -0.95 8.98
N LEU A 107 -25.68 -2.27 8.85
CA LEU A 107 -26.72 -3.27 9.14
C LEU A 107 -26.75 -3.69 10.61
N LEU A 108 -25.69 -3.45 11.39
CA LEU A 108 -25.60 -3.86 12.80
C LEU A 108 -26.81 -3.45 13.66
N TYR A 109 -27.44 -2.32 13.34
CA TYR A 109 -28.58 -1.77 14.08
C TYR A 109 -29.95 -2.14 13.50
N ARG A 110 -30.02 -2.94 12.44
CA ARG A 110 -31.27 -3.26 11.72
C ARG A 110 -31.41 -4.73 11.37
N ASP A 111 -30.35 -5.37 10.90
CA ASP A 111 -30.27 -6.78 10.56
C ASP A 111 -28.90 -7.31 10.94
N ARG A 112 -28.79 -7.76 12.20
CA ARG A 112 -27.52 -8.24 12.75
C ARG A 112 -26.98 -9.46 12.01
N LYS A 113 -27.87 -10.32 11.49
CA LYS A 113 -27.46 -11.55 10.81
C LYS A 113 -26.80 -11.24 9.47
N GLU A 114 -27.40 -10.35 8.68
CA GLU A 114 -26.79 -9.92 7.42
C GLU A 114 -25.56 -9.03 7.67
N ALA A 115 -25.55 -8.24 8.76
CA ALA A 115 -24.38 -7.49 9.20
C ALA A 115 -23.17 -8.42 9.44
N GLU A 116 -23.35 -9.48 10.23
CA GLU A 116 -22.29 -10.44 10.52
C GLU A 116 -21.74 -11.14 9.28
N LYS A 117 -22.60 -11.45 8.31
CA LYS A 117 -22.16 -12.03 7.04
C LYS A 117 -21.24 -11.06 6.28
N ASN A 118 -21.68 -9.82 6.09
CA ASN A 118 -20.86 -8.78 5.42
C ASN A 118 -19.55 -8.51 6.18
N LEU A 119 -19.58 -8.47 7.51
CA LEU A 119 -18.38 -8.27 8.34
C LEU A 119 -17.40 -9.45 8.23
N LYS A 120 -17.88 -10.69 8.15
CA LYS A 120 -17.03 -11.88 7.92
C LYS A 120 -16.45 -11.91 6.51
N ASP A 121 -17.21 -11.48 5.51
CA ASP A 121 -16.69 -11.36 4.15
C ASP A 121 -15.63 -10.25 4.05
N ALA A 122 -15.79 -9.15 4.80
CA ALA A 122 -14.77 -8.12 4.96
C ALA A 122 -13.51 -8.63 5.69
N GLU A 123 -13.70 -9.39 6.78
CA GLU A 123 -12.61 -10.06 7.52
C GLU A 123 -11.74 -10.89 6.57
N LYS A 124 -12.39 -11.74 5.76
CA LYS A 124 -11.69 -12.57 4.77
C LYS A 124 -10.89 -11.74 3.78
N ALA A 125 -11.50 -10.69 3.21
CA ALA A 125 -10.83 -9.83 2.25
C ALA A 125 -9.58 -9.17 2.85
N PHE A 126 -9.67 -8.61 4.06
CA PHE A 126 -8.52 -7.98 4.69
C PHE A 126 -7.44 -8.97 5.15
N LEU A 127 -7.81 -10.17 5.61
CA LEU A 127 -6.83 -11.22 5.94
C LEU A 127 -6.03 -11.65 4.72
N ASP A 128 -6.67 -11.82 3.58
CA ASP A 128 -6.00 -12.16 2.33
C ASP A 128 -5.02 -11.05 1.89
N VAL A 129 -5.41 -9.77 2.06
CA VAL A 129 -4.52 -8.62 1.82
C VAL A 129 -3.37 -8.59 2.82
N GLU A 130 -3.60 -8.88 4.10
CA GLU A 130 -2.51 -8.98 5.09
C GLU A 130 -1.50 -10.07 4.73
N GLN A 131 -1.98 -11.25 4.30
CA GLN A 131 -1.15 -12.39 3.93
C GLN A 131 -0.28 -12.09 2.70
N GLN A 132 -0.84 -11.43 1.69
CA GLN A 132 -0.18 -11.22 0.40
C GLN A 132 0.51 -9.84 0.29
N GLY A 133 0.11 -8.89 1.13
CA GLY A 133 0.48 -7.48 1.09
C GLY A 133 1.69 -7.11 1.93
N ALA A 134 2.41 -8.07 2.51
CA ALA A 134 3.56 -7.81 3.39
C ALA A 134 4.64 -6.90 2.76
N ARG A 135 4.80 -6.97 1.42
CA ARG A 135 5.72 -6.14 0.63
C ARG A 135 5.23 -4.71 0.35
N TYR A 136 3.99 -4.39 0.70
CA TYR A 136 3.34 -3.10 0.48
C TYR A 136 2.91 -2.50 1.83
N PRO A 137 3.82 -1.81 2.57
CA PRO A 137 3.56 -1.39 3.95
C PRO A 137 2.28 -0.58 4.14
N LEU A 138 2.00 0.37 3.23
CA LEU A 138 0.78 1.18 3.28
C LEU A 138 -0.48 0.31 3.20
N LEU A 139 -0.51 -0.63 2.27
CA LEU A 139 -1.66 -1.50 2.05
C LEU A 139 -1.83 -2.49 3.22
N LEU A 140 -0.72 -3.02 3.72
CA LEU A 140 -0.69 -3.89 4.91
C LEU A 140 -1.31 -3.21 6.13
N GLN A 141 -0.88 -1.98 6.45
CA GLN A 141 -1.42 -1.30 7.63
C GLN A 141 -2.88 -0.89 7.43
N ARG A 142 -3.28 -0.52 6.21
CA ARG A 142 -4.68 -0.25 5.89
C ARG A 142 -5.57 -1.48 6.09
N ALA A 143 -5.13 -2.66 5.63
CA ALA A 143 -5.84 -3.91 5.82
C ALA A 143 -5.96 -4.27 7.31
N ARG A 144 -4.88 -4.12 8.08
CA ARG A 144 -4.89 -4.34 9.53
C ARG A 144 -5.80 -3.38 10.27
N TYR A 145 -5.85 -2.12 9.86
CA TYR A 145 -6.79 -1.16 10.42
C TYR A 145 -8.24 -1.57 10.11
N GLY A 146 -8.53 -2.00 8.88
CA GLY A 146 -9.82 -2.56 8.49
C GLY A 146 -10.21 -3.80 9.32
N LEU A 147 -9.27 -4.72 9.57
CA LEU A 147 -9.49 -5.87 10.45
C LEU A 147 -9.85 -5.45 11.87
N ALA A 148 -9.17 -4.43 12.40
CA ALA A 148 -9.50 -3.89 13.72
C ALA A 148 -10.95 -3.38 13.76
N GLN A 149 -11.39 -2.64 12.73
CA GLN A 149 -12.76 -2.14 12.62
C GLN A 149 -13.79 -3.27 12.47
N VAL A 150 -13.47 -4.33 11.72
CA VAL A 150 -14.32 -5.52 11.59
C VAL A 150 -14.48 -6.21 12.95
N TYR A 151 -13.39 -6.48 13.67
CA TYR A 151 -13.47 -7.12 14.98
C TYR A 151 -14.19 -6.27 16.00
N GLU A 152 -13.99 -4.95 15.94
CA GLU A 152 -14.72 -4.00 16.79
C GLU A 152 -16.23 -4.06 16.50
N SER A 153 -16.61 -4.06 15.22
CA SER A 153 -18.01 -4.18 14.76
C SER A 153 -18.65 -5.50 15.20
N LEU A 154 -17.87 -6.58 15.23
CA LEU A 154 -18.28 -7.90 15.73
C LEU A 154 -18.22 -8.02 17.26
N SER A 155 -17.94 -6.93 17.99
CA SER A 155 -17.76 -6.92 19.45
C SER A 155 -16.63 -7.84 19.96
N GLN A 156 -15.69 -8.21 19.08
CA GLN A 156 -14.48 -8.97 19.42
C GLN A 156 -13.35 -8.01 19.84
N VAL A 157 -13.58 -7.28 20.93
CA VAL A 157 -12.76 -6.12 21.36
C VAL A 157 -11.27 -6.47 21.53
N ASP A 158 -10.95 -7.65 22.07
CA ASP A 158 -9.55 -8.06 22.26
C ASP A 158 -8.79 -8.18 20.94
N LYS A 159 -9.41 -8.76 19.90
CA LYS A 159 -8.81 -8.83 18.57
C LYS A 159 -8.72 -7.46 17.91
N ALA A 160 -9.74 -6.62 18.10
CA ALA A 160 -9.71 -5.25 17.59
C ALA A 160 -8.52 -4.47 18.18
N ARG A 161 -8.30 -4.59 19.50
CA ARG A 161 -7.16 -3.97 20.20
C ARG A 161 -5.82 -4.49 19.71
N ASP A 162 -5.70 -5.79 19.43
CA ASP A 162 -4.49 -6.38 18.85
C ASP A 162 -4.18 -5.79 17.48
N TYR A 163 -5.15 -5.73 16.57
CA TYR A 163 -4.95 -5.19 15.24
C TYR A 163 -4.70 -3.68 15.21
N TYR A 164 -5.42 -2.89 16.01
CA TYR A 164 -5.07 -1.48 16.18
C TYR A 164 -3.67 -1.31 16.76
N GLY A 165 -3.26 -2.17 17.70
CA GLY A 165 -1.91 -2.19 18.27
C GLY A 165 -0.83 -2.49 17.23
N LYS A 166 -1.06 -3.44 16.32
CA LYS A 166 -0.16 -3.74 15.20
C LYS A 166 0.07 -2.52 14.31
N VAL A 167 -1.00 -1.79 13.97
CA VAL A 167 -0.92 -0.58 13.14
C VAL A 167 -0.18 0.55 13.89
N ALA A 168 -0.57 0.83 15.13
CA ALA A 168 0.06 1.83 15.97
C ALA A 168 1.56 1.60 16.17
N ALA A 169 1.97 0.34 16.36
CA ALA A 169 3.36 -0.04 16.54
C ALA A 169 4.19 0.04 15.24
N ALA A 170 3.57 -0.28 14.09
CA ALA A 170 4.26 -0.27 12.80
C ALA A 170 4.53 1.14 12.28
N GLU A 171 3.68 2.12 12.60
CA GLU A 171 3.78 3.49 12.09
C GLU A 171 3.35 4.55 13.13
N PRO A 172 4.04 4.65 14.28
CA PRO A 172 3.59 5.45 15.44
C PRO A 172 3.46 6.96 15.18
N HIS A 173 4.15 7.47 14.16
CA HIS A 173 4.14 8.89 13.80
C HIS A 173 3.24 9.20 12.61
N SER A 174 2.61 8.21 11.98
CA SER A 174 1.66 8.44 10.89
C SER A 174 0.28 8.78 11.45
N ALA A 175 -0.54 9.46 10.64
CA ALA A 175 -1.92 9.74 11.00
C ALA A 175 -2.72 8.45 11.27
N LEU A 176 -2.45 7.38 10.51
CA LEU A 176 -3.12 6.08 10.69
C LEU A 176 -2.69 5.40 11.99
N GLY A 177 -1.39 5.41 12.32
CA GLY A 177 -0.88 4.87 13.57
C GLY A 177 -1.40 5.61 14.80
N GLN A 178 -1.46 6.94 14.76
CA GLN A 178 -2.04 7.75 15.84
C GLN A 178 -3.55 7.51 15.99
N LEU A 179 -4.28 7.38 14.89
CA LEU A 179 -5.70 7.05 14.90
C LEU A 179 -5.95 5.66 15.50
N ALA A 180 -5.16 4.66 15.08
CA ALA A 180 -5.23 3.30 15.60
C ALA A 180 -4.93 3.26 17.10
N GLN A 181 -3.89 3.95 17.56
CA GLN A 181 -3.57 4.02 19.00
C GLN A 181 -4.70 4.66 19.79
N ARG A 182 -5.23 5.80 19.32
CA ARG A 182 -6.38 6.45 19.97
C ARG A 182 -7.59 5.51 20.06
N ARG A 183 -7.89 4.79 18.97
CA ARG A 183 -9.04 3.88 18.96
C ARG A 183 -8.83 2.69 19.89
N ARG A 184 -7.62 2.11 19.89
CA ARG A 184 -7.22 1.04 20.82
C ARG A 184 -7.42 1.43 22.28
N ASP A 185 -7.07 2.66 22.64
CA ASP A 185 -7.22 3.17 24.01
C ASP A 185 -8.71 3.38 24.36
N GLN A 186 -9.49 4.01 23.45
CA GLN A 186 -10.93 4.21 23.65
C GLN A 186 -11.73 2.92 23.87
N ILE A 187 -11.41 1.87 23.11
CA ILE A 187 -12.13 0.59 23.25
C ILE A 187 -11.62 -0.26 24.42
N ALA A 188 -10.58 0.18 25.13
CA ALA A 188 -10.07 -0.45 26.34
C ALA A 188 -10.70 0.14 27.63
N ASP A 189 -11.48 1.21 27.51
CA ASP A 189 -12.11 1.85 28.65
C ASP A 189 -13.27 1.01 29.22
N SER A 190 -13.43 1.03 30.55
CA SER A 190 -14.48 0.26 31.24
C SER A 190 -15.91 0.59 30.81
N GLU A 191 -16.13 1.79 30.25
CA GLU A 191 -17.41 2.17 29.65
C GLU A 191 -17.62 1.50 28.29
N ALA A 192 -16.58 1.46 27.46
CA ALA A 192 -16.61 0.77 26.17
C ALA A 192 -16.84 -0.73 26.37
N GLU A 193 -16.15 -1.37 27.32
CA GLU A 193 -16.36 -2.78 27.65
C GLU A 193 -17.82 -3.08 28.02
N ARG A 194 -18.42 -2.23 28.87
CA ARG A 194 -19.84 -2.35 29.23
C ARG A 194 -20.76 -2.14 28.03
N TRP A 195 -20.44 -1.19 27.17
CA TRP A 195 -21.22 -0.94 25.95
C TRP A 195 -21.17 -2.12 24.99
N PHE A 196 -19.99 -2.67 24.68
CA PHE A 196 -19.85 -3.83 23.79
C PHE A 196 -20.56 -5.06 24.37
N ALA A 197 -20.42 -5.33 25.67
CA ALA A 197 -21.11 -6.46 26.32
C ALA A 197 -22.66 -6.31 26.34
N TRP A 198 -23.16 -5.07 26.39
CA TRP A 198 -24.59 -4.80 26.20
C TRP A 198 -25.00 -4.92 24.73
N PHE A 199 -24.20 -4.35 23.83
CA PHE A 199 -24.46 -4.28 22.40
C PHE A 199 -24.49 -5.68 21.77
N GLU A 200 -23.61 -6.58 22.19
CA GLU A 200 -23.54 -7.98 21.73
C GLU A 200 -24.88 -8.72 21.89
N LYS A 201 -25.63 -8.39 22.95
CA LYS A 201 -26.91 -9.03 23.28
C LYS A 201 -28.11 -8.45 22.52
N GLN A 202 -27.91 -7.40 21.74
CA GLN A 202 -29.00 -6.74 21.02
C GLN A 202 -29.29 -7.45 19.70
N GLU A 203 -30.57 -7.73 19.46
CA GLU A 203 -31.08 -8.26 18.19
C GLU A 203 -32.11 -7.29 17.59
N PRO A 204 -31.65 -6.17 17.01
CA PRO A 204 -32.55 -5.24 16.36
C PRO A 204 -33.25 -5.93 15.19
N LYS A 205 -34.56 -5.70 15.07
CA LYS A 205 -35.37 -6.17 13.94
C LYS A 205 -35.84 -4.97 13.13
N PRO A 206 -35.87 -5.06 11.79
CA PRO A 206 -36.48 -4.02 10.99
C PRO A 206 -37.94 -3.86 11.39
N PRO A 207 -38.50 -2.63 11.42
CA PRO A 207 -39.94 -2.46 11.53
C PRO A 207 -40.64 -3.28 10.46
N ALA A 208 -41.72 -3.98 10.84
CA ALA A 208 -42.50 -4.78 9.90
C ALA A 208 -42.92 -3.91 8.70
N GLY A 209 -42.61 -4.35 7.47
CA GLY A 209 -42.91 -3.63 6.22
C GLY A 209 -41.72 -2.91 5.57
N MET A 210 -40.60 -2.69 6.27
CA MET A 210 -39.34 -2.24 5.67
C MET A 210 -38.41 -3.42 5.40
N GLN A 211 -38.82 -4.35 4.53
CA GLN A 211 -37.83 -5.22 3.89
C GLN A 211 -37.05 -4.38 2.89
N SER A 212 -35.72 -4.48 2.90
CA SER A 212 -34.85 -3.81 1.94
C SER A 212 -35.39 -4.04 0.54
N ALA A 213 -35.90 -2.98 -0.07
CA ALA A 213 -36.29 -3.04 -1.45
C ALA A 213 -35.02 -3.19 -2.28
N ALA A 214 -34.72 -4.43 -2.65
CA ALA A 214 -33.96 -4.69 -3.84
C ALA A 214 -34.75 -4.08 -5.02
N GLY A 215 -34.44 -2.83 -5.36
CA GLY A 215 -34.81 -2.20 -6.63
C GLY A 215 -36.21 -1.58 -6.76
N GLN A 216 -37.04 -1.51 -5.72
CA GLN A 216 -38.35 -0.84 -5.81
C GLN A 216 -38.48 0.18 -4.68
N GLY A 217 -38.28 1.46 -5.02
CA GLY A 217 -38.52 2.57 -4.10
C GLY A 217 -39.89 2.45 -3.41
N PRO A 218 -40.09 3.14 -2.28
CA PRO A 218 -41.33 3.06 -1.51
C PRO A 218 -42.53 3.23 -2.45
N LYS A 219 -43.42 2.23 -2.47
CA LYS A 219 -44.71 2.35 -3.17
C LYS A 219 -45.51 3.42 -2.44
N VAL A 220 -45.47 4.63 -2.96
CA VAL A 220 -46.42 5.67 -2.58
C VAL A 220 -47.82 5.13 -2.89
N PRO A 221 -48.77 5.20 -1.93
CA PRO A 221 -50.17 4.94 -2.21
C PRO A 221 -50.61 5.79 -3.41
N GLN A 222 -51.26 5.18 -4.41
CA GLN A 222 -51.76 5.88 -5.60
C GLN A 222 -52.73 7.02 -5.23
N ASP A 223 -53.36 6.96 -4.05
CA ASP A 223 -54.24 8.01 -3.54
C ASP A 223 -53.52 9.32 -3.15
N LEU A 224 -52.19 9.31 -3.00
CA LEU A 224 -51.42 10.55 -2.78
C LEU A 224 -51.17 11.35 -4.07
N GLU A 225 -51.34 10.76 -5.26
CA GLU A 225 -51.19 11.52 -6.52
C GLU A 225 -52.34 12.53 -6.74
N ALA A 226 -53.49 12.32 -6.09
CA ALA A 226 -54.67 13.18 -6.25
C ALA A 226 -54.73 14.37 -5.27
N GLU A 227 -53.99 14.32 -4.16
CA GLU A 227 -54.00 15.35 -3.10
C GLU A 227 -52.64 15.99 -2.82
N LEU A 228 -51.65 15.76 -3.69
CA LEU A 228 -50.41 16.54 -3.63
C LEU A 228 -50.72 17.97 -4.12
N PRO A 229 -50.50 19.01 -3.31
CA PRO A 229 -50.58 20.38 -3.80
C PRO A 229 -49.65 20.53 -5.00
N GLU A 230 -50.08 21.28 -6.02
CA GLU A 230 -49.23 21.57 -7.18
C GLU A 230 -47.86 22.01 -6.67
N ARG A 231 -46.82 21.36 -7.21
CA ARG A 231 -45.43 21.68 -6.85
C ARG A 231 -45.28 23.19 -7.00
N PRO A 232 -44.94 23.94 -5.94
CA PRO A 232 -44.74 25.37 -6.05
C PRO A 232 -43.71 25.62 -7.15
N ASP A 233 -43.97 26.62 -8.00
CA ASP A 233 -43.06 26.95 -9.07
C ASP A 233 -41.71 27.33 -8.46
N LEU A 234 -40.73 26.43 -8.62
CA LEU A 234 -39.34 26.64 -8.24
C LEU A 234 -38.57 27.31 -9.39
N SER A 235 -39.27 27.93 -10.34
CA SER A 235 -38.64 28.85 -11.26
C SER A 235 -38.03 29.98 -10.43
N PHE A 236 -36.71 29.95 -10.33
CA PHE A 236 -35.96 31.12 -9.91
C PHE A 236 -36.26 32.20 -10.95
N PRO A 237 -36.61 33.44 -10.55
CA PRO A 237 -36.55 34.54 -11.50
C PRO A 237 -35.16 34.48 -12.13
N ALA A 238 -35.06 34.71 -13.44
CA ALA A 238 -33.79 34.76 -14.16
C ALA A 238 -33.00 36.00 -13.69
N SER A 239 -32.60 36.00 -12.43
CA SER A 239 -31.79 36.99 -11.76
C SER A 239 -30.36 36.49 -11.86
N ASP A 240 -29.72 36.95 -12.93
CA ASP A 240 -28.29 37.24 -13.05
C ASP A 240 -27.26 36.11 -12.80
N VAL A 241 -27.65 34.86 -12.56
CA VAL A 241 -26.69 33.74 -12.52
C VAL A 241 -26.04 33.52 -13.90
N ALA A 242 -26.80 33.68 -14.99
CA ALA A 242 -26.24 33.60 -16.35
C ALA A 242 -25.32 34.78 -16.73
N LYS A 243 -25.37 35.91 -15.99
CA LYS A 243 -24.39 37.00 -16.14
C LYS A 243 -23.14 36.73 -15.30
N GLN A 244 -23.29 36.18 -14.09
CA GLN A 244 -22.15 35.79 -13.25
C GLN A 244 -21.30 34.64 -13.83
N LEU A 245 -21.88 33.77 -14.66
CA LEU A 245 -21.12 32.72 -15.37
C LEU A 245 -20.49 33.18 -16.70
N LYS A 246 -20.73 34.43 -17.13
CA LYS A 246 -20.12 35.02 -18.35
C LYS A 246 -18.99 36.00 -18.06
N GLU A 247 -18.73 36.33 -16.81
CA GLU A 247 -17.47 36.97 -16.44
C GLU A 247 -16.39 35.89 -16.29
N PRO A 248 -15.29 35.97 -17.05
CA PRO A 248 -14.12 35.15 -16.75
C PRO A 248 -13.67 35.47 -15.32
N PRO A 249 -13.16 34.48 -14.55
CA PRO A 249 -12.63 34.76 -13.22
C PRO A 249 -11.61 35.88 -13.35
N ALA A 250 -11.74 36.90 -12.50
CA ALA A 250 -10.75 37.96 -12.39
C ALA A 250 -9.39 37.29 -12.29
N GLN A 251 -8.50 37.61 -13.25
CA GLN A 251 -7.13 37.16 -13.21
C GLN A 251 -6.57 37.49 -11.82
N PRO A 252 -5.89 36.55 -11.14
CA PRO A 252 -5.19 36.91 -9.91
C PRO A 252 -4.28 38.09 -10.23
N ALA A 253 -4.38 39.12 -9.41
CA ALA A 253 -3.48 40.27 -9.47
C ALA A 253 -2.03 39.75 -9.61
N PRO A 254 -1.21 40.33 -10.48
CA PRO A 254 0.17 39.88 -10.63
C PRO A 254 0.82 39.89 -9.25
N ALA A 255 1.32 38.72 -8.87
CA ALA A 255 2.18 38.56 -7.71
C ALA A 255 3.26 39.63 -7.81
N THR A 256 3.39 40.42 -6.76
CA THR A 256 4.54 41.31 -6.58
C THR A 256 5.78 40.41 -6.61
N GLU A 257 6.49 40.42 -7.73
CA GLU A 257 7.79 39.77 -7.81
C GLU A 257 8.71 40.40 -6.74
N PRO A 258 9.40 39.60 -5.93
CA PRO A 258 10.45 40.11 -5.08
C PRO A 258 11.53 40.72 -5.96
N GLN A 259 11.70 42.04 -5.85
CA GLN A 259 12.84 42.75 -6.43
C GLN A 259 14.13 42.13 -5.89
N SER A 260 14.79 41.32 -6.71
CA SER A 260 16.22 41.07 -6.57
C SER A 260 16.96 42.35 -7.01
N PRO A 261 17.74 43.00 -6.12
CA PRO A 261 18.55 44.14 -6.52
C PRO A 261 19.78 43.64 -7.29
N ALA A 262 19.82 43.93 -8.59
CA ALA A 262 21.02 43.81 -9.40
C ALA A 262 21.63 45.19 -9.68
N ALA A 263 22.77 45.42 -9.01
CA ALA A 263 23.98 46.09 -9.50
C ALA A 263 23.92 47.56 -9.99
N ASN A 264 24.58 48.44 -9.23
CA ASN A 264 25.44 49.48 -9.80
C ASN A 264 26.92 49.10 -9.55
N PRO A 265 27.87 49.49 -10.44
CA PRO A 265 29.20 48.88 -10.55
C PRO A 265 30.30 49.74 -9.85
N PRO A 266 31.61 49.46 -10.00
CA PRO A 266 32.48 48.98 -8.93
C PRO A 266 33.41 50.07 -8.36
N ALA A 267 33.72 50.01 -7.05
CA ALA A 267 34.88 50.68 -6.47
C ALA A 267 35.85 49.65 -5.87
N LYS A 268 37.13 49.85 -6.20
CA LYS A 268 38.30 49.00 -5.92
C LYS A 268 38.57 48.78 -4.40
N PRO A 269 39.39 47.77 -4.06
CA PRO A 269 39.51 47.20 -2.71
C PRO A 269 40.67 47.78 -1.89
N ALA A 270 40.51 47.76 -0.56
CA ALA A 270 41.61 47.82 0.39
C ALA A 270 41.25 47.12 1.72
N ALA A 271 41.98 46.03 2.00
CA ALA A 271 42.62 45.69 3.28
C ALA A 271 41.72 45.43 4.51
N GLU A 272 41.59 44.18 5.00
CA GLU A 272 42.53 43.43 5.87
C GLU A 272 42.29 43.69 7.37
N ALA A 273 42.54 42.65 8.19
CA ALA A 273 42.38 42.48 9.65
C ALA A 273 40.97 42.00 10.14
N GLU A 274 40.81 40.70 10.40
CA GLU A 274 41.11 39.99 11.66
C GLU A 274 40.13 40.30 12.80
N ASN A 275 39.28 39.33 13.19
CA ASN A 275 39.47 38.63 14.47
C ASN A 275 38.56 37.41 14.69
N LYS A 276 39.11 36.48 15.47
CA LYS A 276 38.69 35.11 15.79
C LYS A 276 37.37 34.95 16.58
N PRO A 277 36.83 33.72 16.59
CA PRO A 277 35.71 33.30 17.45
C PRO A 277 36.17 33.08 18.89
N ASN A 278 35.36 33.52 19.86
CA ASN A 278 35.64 33.30 21.28
C ASN A 278 35.01 31.98 21.75
N ALA A 279 35.88 31.10 22.24
CA ALA A 279 35.57 29.95 23.07
C ALA A 279 35.99 30.27 24.51
N ALA A 280 35.17 29.88 25.49
CA ALA A 280 35.59 29.57 26.85
C ALA A 280 34.48 28.67 27.45
N GLU A 281 34.69 27.36 27.53
CA GLU A 281 35.45 26.61 28.56
C GLU A 281 34.74 26.48 29.90
N SER A 282 34.38 25.24 30.27
CA SER A 282 34.93 24.51 31.45
C SER A 282 34.25 23.13 31.53
N LYS A 283 34.97 22.03 31.25
CA LYS A 283 35.83 21.21 32.14
C LYS A 283 35.03 20.19 32.98
N THR A 284 35.10 18.90 32.59
CA THR A 284 35.73 17.74 33.30
C THR A 284 34.88 17.24 34.48
N ASP A 285 34.41 15.99 34.51
CA ASP A 285 35.25 14.84 34.93
C ASP A 285 34.77 13.48 34.40
N LYS A 286 35.78 12.63 34.14
CA LYS A 286 35.72 11.16 34.05
C LYS A 286 36.28 10.63 35.38
N PRO A 287 35.88 9.44 35.84
CA PRO A 287 36.77 8.29 35.64
C PRO A 287 36.02 7.00 35.25
N ALA A 288 36.74 6.14 34.55
CA ALA A 288 36.41 4.72 34.34
C ALA A 288 37.25 3.87 35.33
N PRO A 289 37.38 2.54 35.15
CA PRO A 289 36.42 1.45 35.34
C PRO A 289 36.91 0.46 36.43
N ALA A 290 36.07 -0.46 36.91
CA ALA A 290 36.51 -1.56 37.76
C ALA A 290 35.97 -2.92 37.26
N GLU A 291 36.90 -3.87 37.25
CA GLU A 291 36.83 -5.25 36.79
C GLU A 291 35.90 -6.15 37.63
N ALA A 292 35.30 -7.17 36.98
CA ALA A 292 35.41 -8.56 37.43
C ALA A 292 34.92 -9.52 36.31
N LYS A 293 35.76 -10.50 35.99
CA LYS A 293 35.55 -11.62 35.07
C LYS A 293 35.27 -12.90 35.93
N PRO A 294 35.32 -14.15 35.41
CA PRO A 294 34.20 -15.05 35.10
C PRO A 294 34.11 -16.32 36.00
N ALA A 295 33.05 -17.11 35.84
CA ALA A 295 33.03 -18.58 36.08
C ALA A 295 32.00 -19.18 35.10
N GLU A 296 32.33 -20.05 34.13
CA GLU A 296 32.63 -21.50 34.26
C GLU A 296 31.60 -22.22 35.18
N ALA A 297 30.83 -23.22 34.78
CA ALA A 297 31.19 -24.40 33.99
C ALA A 297 30.00 -25.04 33.23
N LYS A 298 30.39 -25.98 32.37
CA LYS A 298 29.67 -26.67 31.28
C LYS A 298 29.18 -28.07 31.77
N PRO A 299 28.96 -29.10 30.92
CA PRO A 299 27.69 -29.70 30.48
C PRO A 299 27.46 -31.18 30.93
N ALA A 300 26.31 -31.78 30.54
CA ALA A 300 26.16 -33.22 30.23
C ALA A 300 24.88 -33.43 29.37
N GLU A 301 25.00 -33.78 28.09
CA GLU A 301 24.90 -35.16 27.52
C GLU A 301 23.50 -35.79 27.68
N ALA A 302 22.71 -35.87 26.60
CA ALA A 302 22.73 -36.89 25.54
C ALA A 302 22.10 -38.23 25.97
N LYS A 303 21.02 -38.62 25.27
CA LYS A 303 20.78 -40.00 24.82
C LYS A 303 19.71 -40.04 23.73
N GLU A 304 20.13 -40.45 22.55
CA GLU A 304 19.32 -41.02 21.47
C GLU A 304 18.58 -42.28 21.94
N ALA A 305 17.38 -42.52 21.39
CA ALA A 305 17.03 -43.77 20.68
C ALA A 305 15.61 -43.69 20.09
N LYS A 306 15.52 -43.78 18.75
CA LYS A 306 14.36 -44.25 17.94
C LYS A 306 14.43 -45.80 17.86
N PRO A 307 13.60 -46.54 17.08
CA PRO A 307 12.19 -46.41 16.62
C PRO A 307 11.37 -47.75 16.72
N ALA A 308 10.05 -47.73 16.47
CA ALA A 308 9.23 -48.76 15.77
C ALA A 308 7.74 -48.34 15.88
N GLU A 309 7.03 -47.99 14.81
CA GLU A 309 6.40 -48.87 13.80
C GLU A 309 5.23 -49.72 14.34
N ALA A 310 4.00 -49.31 13.99
CA ALA A 310 2.87 -50.20 13.78
C ALA A 310 1.83 -49.49 12.90
N ALA A 311 1.77 -49.91 11.65
CA ALA A 311 0.66 -49.70 10.74
C ALA A 311 -0.52 -50.60 11.14
N SER A 312 -1.76 -50.10 11.03
CA SER A 312 -2.87 -50.90 10.47
C SER A 312 -4.10 -50.02 10.16
N SER A 313 -4.37 -49.89 8.86
CA SER A 313 -5.65 -50.18 8.19
C SER A 313 -6.98 -49.50 8.63
N GLN A 314 -7.46 -48.63 7.73
CA GLN A 314 -8.87 -48.42 7.31
C GLN A 314 -9.63 -49.75 7.02
N PRO A 315 -10.96 -49.81 6.69
CA PRO A 315 -11.86 -48.76 6.16
C PRO A 315 -13.36 -48.77 6.58
N ALA A 316 -14.02 -47.67 6.20
CA ALA A 316 -15.39 -47.49 5.67
C ALA A 316 -16.53 -48.46 6.04
N GLU A 317 -17.60 -47.88 6.58
CA GLU A 317 -18.97 -48.41 6.40
C GLU A 317 -20.00 -47.26 6.30
N GLN A 318 -20.69 -47.21 5.16
CA GLN A 318 -22.00 -46.60 4.90
C GLN A 318 -22.79 -47.69 4.11
N PRO A 319 -24.12 -47.62 3.93
CA PRO A 319 -25.20 -47.26 4.86
C PRO A 319 -26.43 -48.22 4.77
N LYS A 320 -27.42 -47.99 5.66
CA LYS A 320 -28.89 -48.29 5.58
C LYS A 320 -29.34 -49.77 5.62
N PRO A 321 -30.53 -50.06 6.20
CA PRO A 321 -31.85 -49.68 5.70
C PRO A 321 -32.48 -48.43 6.34
#